data_AF-A0A938IXR1-F1
#
_entry.id   AF-A0A938IXR1-F1
#
_cell.length_a   1.000
_cell.length_b   1.000
_cell.length_c   1.000
_cell.angle_alpha   90.00
_cell.angle_beta   90.00
_cell.angle_gamma   90.00
#
_symmetry.space_group_name_H-M   'P 1'
#
loop_
_entity.id
_entity.type
_entity.pdbx_description
1 polymer ?
#
loop_
_entity_poly.entity_id
_entity_poly.type
_entity_poly.pdbx_seq_one_letter_code
_entity_poly.pdbx_strand_id
1 'polypeptide(L)' 'MGDVGVIDEAFFRKYRELLDAEDGAFDELEHAYEDGDRAHWDDDFAAWKSTAERRAAFLAKRGIVTNGA' A
#
# COMPACT_ATOMS: atom_id res chain seq x y z
N MET A 1 25.43 12.33 -20.00
CA MET A 1 23.96 12.40 -19.93
C MET A 1 23.54 11.31 -18.98
N GLY A 2 22.97 11.65 -17.82
CA GLY A 2 22.64 10.67 -16.78
C GLY A 2 21.55 9.70 -17.25
N ASP A 3 21.75 8.43 -16.97
CA ASP A 3 20.75 7.38 -17.08
C ASP A 3 19.59 7.70 -16.11
N VAL A 4 18.59 8.42 -16.62
CA VAL A 4 17.34 8.66 -15.91
C VAL A 4 16.61 7.32 -15.93
N GLY A 5 16.72 6.59 -14.82
CA GLY A 5 16.19 5.24 -14.62
C GLY A 5 14.87 5.03 -15.36
N VAL A 6 14.96 4.30 -16.47
CA VAL A 6 13.81 3.99 -17.32
C VAL A 6 12.93 3.05 -16.52
N ILE A 7 11.86 3.58 -15.94
CA ILE A 7 10.78 2.76 -15.40
C ILE A 7 10.21 2.00 -16.60
N ASP A 8 10.48 0.70 -16.66
CA ASP A 8 10.04 -0.14 -17.76
C ASP A 8 8.58 -0.60 -17.58
N GLU A 9 7.98 -1.11 -18.65
CA GLU A 9 6.60 -1.57 -18.65
C GLU A 9 6.38 -2.76 -17.69
N ALA A 10 7.45 -3.54 -17.43
CA ALA A 10 7.42 -4.62 -16.45
C ALA A 10 7.29 -4.09 -15.01
N PHE A 11 7.96 -2.99 -14.69
CA PHE A 11 7.82 -2.29 -13.41
C PHE A 11 6.41 -1.73 -13.25
N PHE A 12 5.85 -1.10 -14.28
CA PHE A 12 4.46 -0.61 -14.25
C PHE A 12 3.45 -1.74 -14.07
N ARG A 13 3.66 -2.88 -14.71
CA ARG A 13 2.81 -4.06 -14.53
C ARG A 13 2.87 -4.58 -13.11
N LYS A 14 4.07 -4.75 -12.55
CA LYS A 14 4.26 -5.18 -11.16
C LYS A 14 3.68 -4.18 -10.16
N TYR A 15 3.78 -2.89 -10.46
CA TYR A 15 3.15 -1.85 -9.65
C TYR A 15 1.63 -1.94 -9.71
N ARG A 16 1.04 -2.19 -10.88
CA ARG A 16 -0.40 -2.40 -11.02
C ARG A 16 -0.87 -3.66 -10.31
N GLU A 17 -0.16 -4.77 -10.43
CA GLU A 17 -0.45 -6.01 -9.67
C GLU A 17 -0.43 -5.78 -8.15
N LEU A 18 0.49 -4.94 -7.66
CA LEU A 18 0.52 -4.55 -6.25
C LEU A 18 -0.67 -3.69 -5.85
N LEU A 19 -1.14 -2.81 -6.72
CA LEU A 19 -2.35 -2.01 -6.48
C LEU A 19 -3.61 -2.87 -6.51
N ASP A 20 -3.74 -3.79 -7.47
CA ASP A 20 -4.87 -4.70 -7.57
C ASP A 20 -4.93 -5.64 -6.35
N ALA A 21 -3.77 -6.07 -5.84
CA ALA A 21 -3.68 -6.84 -4.60
C ALA A 21 -4.01 -6.01 -3.35
N GLU A 22 -3.67 -4.71 -3.34
CA GLU A 22 -4.06 -3.78 -2.27
C GLU A 22 -5.59 -3.60 -2.27
N ASP A 23 -6.21 -3.39 -3.43
CA ASP A 23 -7.66 -3.27 -3.57
C ASP A 23 -8.39 -4.55 -3.13
N GLY A 24 -7.91 -5.73 -3.55
CA GLY A 24 -8.48 -7.01 -3.11
C GLY A 24 -8.39 -7.25 -1.60
N ALA A 25 -7.27 -6.84 -0.97
CA ALA A 25 -7.12 -6.92 0.48
C ALA A 25 -8.08 -5.97 1.22
N PHE A 26 -8.43 -4.83 0.63
CA PHE A 26 -9.43 -3.92 1.18
C PHE A 26 -10.84 -4.49 1.10
N ASP A 27 -11.22 -5.12 -0.01
CA ASP A 27 -12.52 -5.78 -0.17
C ASP A 27 -12.68 -6.94 0.84
N GLU A 28 -11.61 -7.70 1.10
CA GLU A 28 -11.61 -8.77 2.11
C GLU A 28 -11.70 -8.21 3.54
N LEU A 29 -11.01 -7.11 3.83
CA LEU A 29 -11.09 -6.42 5.12
C LEU A 29 -12.50 -5.86 5.39
N GLU A 30 -13.16 -5.32 4.36
CA GLU A 30 -14.54 -4.83 4.44
C GLU A 30 -15.53 -5.97 4.70
N HIS A 31 -15.39 -7.10 4.00
CA HIS A 31 -16.20 -8.30 4.26
C HIS A 31 -15.98 -8.88 5.66
N ALA A 32 -14.73 -8.96 6.16
CA ALA A 32 -14.45 -9.46 7.51
C ALA A 32 -15.09 -8.59 8.60
N TYR A 33 -15.17 -7.28 8.37
CA TYR A 33 -15.87 -6.34 9.24
C TYR A 33 -17.40 -6.55 9.18
N GLU A 34 -17.97 -6.77 7.99
CA GLU A 34 -19.40 -7.02 7.79
C GLU A 34 -19.88 -8.38 8.34
N ASP A 35 -19.06 -9.42 8.21
CA ASP A 35 -19.34 -10.79 8.69
C ASP A 35 -19.07 -10.98 10.20
N GLY A 36 -18.46 -9.98 10.84
CA GLY A 36 -18.17 -9.99 12.28
C GLY A 36 -16.94 -10.80 12.69
N ASP A 37 -16.05 -11.13 11.75
CA ASP A 37 -14.78 -11.80 12.02
C ASP A 37 -13.71 -10.79 12.47
N ARG A 38 -13.87 -10.36 13.73
CA ARG A 38 -13.03 -9.34 14.35
C ARG A 38 -11.55 -9.76 14.44
N ALA A 39 -11.26 -11.05 14.56
CA ALA A 39 -9.89 -11.53 14.66
C ALA A 39 -9.16 -11.40 13.32
N HIS A 40 -9.82 -11.79 12.22
CA HIS A 40 -9.29 -11.61 10.87
C HIS A 40 -9.12 -10.12 10.53
N TRP A 41 -10.11 -9.30 10.90
CA TRP A 41 -10.03 -7.85 10.74
C TRP A 41 -8.84 -7.21 11.46
N ASP A 42 -8.60 -7.56 12.73
CA ASP A 42 -7.50 -6.99 13.53
C ASP A 42 -6.12 -7.34 12.91
N ASP A 43 -5.95 -8.57 12.41
CA ASP A 43 -4.71 -9.04 11.77
C ASP A 43 -4.47 -8.36 10.41
N ASP A 44 -5.50 -8.30 9.55
CA ASP A 44 -5.41 -7.67 8.23
C ASP A 44 -5.21 -6.15 8.36
N PHE A 45 -5.91 -5.51 9.30
CA PHE A 45 -5.75 -4.09 9.60
C PHE A 45 -4.33 -3.78 10.10
N ALA A 46 -3.74 -4.63 10.93
CA ALA A 46 -2.36 -4.47 11.39
C ALA A 46 -1.35 -4.60 10.23
N ALA A 47 -1.55 -5.56 9.32
CA ALA A 47 -0.71 -5.75 8.13
C ALA A 47 -0.79 -4.54 7.18
N TRP A 48 -2.01 -4.05 6.93
CA TRP A 48 -2.24 -2.85 6.14
C TRP A 48 -1.58 -1.62 6.77
N LYS A 49 -1.81 -1.37 8.07
CA LYS A 49 -1.24 -0.24 8.80
C LYS A 49 0.29 -0.22 8.73
N SER A 50 0.93 -1.37 8.96
CA SER A 50 2.40 -1.49 8.85
C SER A 50 2.93 -1.15 7.45
N THR A 51 2.19 -1.53 6.41
CA THR A 51 2.55 -1.23 5.02
C THR A 51 2.37 0.26 4.72
N ALA A 52 1.26 0.85 5.15
CA ALA A 52 1.00 2.29 5.03
C ALA A 52 2.05 3.14 5.77
N GLU A 53 2.45 2.76 6.98
CA GLU A 53 3.50 3.43 7.76
C GLU A 53 4.86 3.35 7.05
N ARG A 54 5.23 2.19 6.49
CA ARG A 54 6.46 2.03 5.69
C ARG A 54 6.45 2.91 4.44
N ARG A 55 5.31 2.96 3.74
CA ARG A 55 5.12 3.83 2.56
C ARG A 55 5.24 5.30 2.94
N ALA A 56 4.58 5.73 4.02
CA ALA A 56 4.65 7.08 4.54
C ALA A 56 6.09 7.46 4.94
N ALA A 57 6.81 6.60 5.66
CA ALA A 57 8.19 6.81 6.05
C ALA A 57 9.14 6.92 4.83
N PHE A 58 8.91 6.10 3.80
CA PHE A 58 9.67 6.18 2.55
C PHE A 58 9.45 7.53 1.84
N LEU A 59 8.20 7.97 1.72
CA LEU A 59 7.86 9.24 1.07
C LEU A 59 8.36 10.45 1.89
N ALA A 60 8.28 10.38 3.22
CA ALA A 60 8.84 11.40 4.12
C ALA A 60 10.37 11.50 3.99
N LYS A 61 11.08 10.37 3.92
CA LYS A 61 12.54 10.33 3.68
C LYS A 61 12.94 10.95 2.34
N ARG A 62 12.05 10.91 1.35
CA ARG A 62 12.26 11.53 0.03
C ARG A 62 11.84 13.00 -0.02
N GLY A 63 11.31 13.56 1.08
CA GLY A 63 10.83 14.94 1.14
C GLY A 63 9.55 15.18 0.34
N ILE A 64 8.82 14.12 -0.02
CA ILE A 64 7.61 14.19 -0.85
C ILE A 64 6.36 14.41 0.01
N VAL A 65 6.40 14.02 1.29
CA VAL A 65 5.32 14.32 2.23
C VAL A 65 5.57 15.67 2.88
N THR A 66 4.80 16.68 2.46
CA THR A 66 4.52 17.85 3.29
C THR A 66 3.65 17.39 4.45
N ASN A 67 4.17 17.46 5.67
CA ASN A 67 3.34 17.46 6.87
C ASN A 67 2.22 18.47 6.64
N GLY A 68 0.95 18.03 6.71
CA GLY A 68 -0.19 18.93 6.63
C GLY A 68 -0.03 20.03 7.67
N ALA A 69 -0.12 21.28 7.21
CA ALA A 69 -0.39 22.44 8.04
C ALA A 69 -1.85 22.42 8.53
#